data_AF-A0A1J3GV18-F1
#
_entry.id   AF-A0A1J3GV18-F1
#
_cell.length_a   1.000
_cell.length_b   1.000
_cell.length_c   1.000
_cell.angle_alpha   90.00
_cell.angle_beta   90.00
_cell.angle_gamma   90.00
#
_symmetry.space_group_name_H-M   'P 1'
#
loop_
_entity.id
_entity.type
_entity.pdbx_description
1 polymer ?
#
loop_
_entity_poly.entity_id
_entity_poly.type
_entity_poly.pdbx_seq_one_letter_code
_entity_poly.pdbx_strand_id
1 'polypeptide(L)'
;MFYPDSQELDSDHLLHEAAADPNRQFPSPPCANGHRSTISLRTDQGGTFCFLCFSNLVSDSRVPTVHVSYALHQLSIALSEPLFLRTLLSAHVHFLVSPLVHALSSFDDAPIAIQIMDIISLLCSAEQSSIGEDFVERISVQLSSGALGWSRRQLHMLHCFGVLMGNEKLDINSHIKDKESLVCQLVEGLQLPSEEIRGEILFVLYKFSALQFTEQNV
;
A
#
# COMPACT_ATOMS: atom_id res chain seq x y z
N MET A 1 -66.59 42.47 -16.61
CA MET A 1 -66.46 41.04 -16.95
C MET A 1 -64.96 40.80 -17.13
N PHE A 2 -64.18 40.18 -16.24
CA PHE A 2 -64.30 38.87 -15.53
C PHE A 2 -64.66 37.77 -16.56
N TYR A 3 -63.88 36.73 -16.88
CA TYR A 3 -62.76 35.98 -16.25
C TYR A 3 -61.79 35.45 -17.35
N PRO A 4 -60.54 35.05 -17.01
CA PRO A 4 -59.64 34.27 -17.87
C PRO A 4 -59.79 32.75 -17.63
N ASP A 5 -59.55 31.93 -18.65
CA ASP A 5 -59.28 30.48 -18.56
C ASP A 5 -58.24 30.12 -19.63
N SER A 6 -57.00 29.72 -19.29
CA SER A 6 -56.54 28.46 -18.68
C SER A 6 -56.14 27.44 -19.77
N GLN A 7 -54.94 26.85 -19.57
CA GLN A 7 -54.44 25.58 -20.15
C GLN A 7 -53.85 25.63 -21.58
N GLU A 8 -52.65 25.14 -21.90
CA GLU A 8 -51.71 24.22 -21.23
C GLU A 8 -50.25 24.59 -21.55
N LEU A 9 -49.39 24.63 -20.51
CA LEU A 9 -47.94 24.54 -20.69
C LEU A 9 -47.62 23.09 -21.04
N ASP A 10 -47.09 22.88 -22.24
CA ASP A 10 -46.55 21.60 -22.69
C ASP A 10 -45.24 21.31 -21.91
N SER A 11 -45.42 20.70 -20.73
CA SER A 11 -44.38 20.21 -19.84
C SER A 11 -43.86 18.87 -20.33
N ASP A 12 -43.09 18.86 -21.42
CA ASP A 12 -42.43 17.63 -21.91
C ASP A 12 -40.89 17.74 -21.95
N HIS A 13 -40.31 18.74 -21.26
CA HIS A 13 -38.87 18.99 -21.23
C HIS A 13 -38.17 18.71 -19.88
N LEU A 14 -38.82 17.99 -18.97
CA LEU A 14 -38.22 17.56 -17.71
C LEU A 14 -38.56 16.11 -17.49
N LEU A 15 -37.63 15.22 -17.83
CA LEU A 15 -37.33 13.91 -17.23
C LEU A 15 -36.44 13.12 -18.22
N HIS A 16 -35.33 13.72 -18.64
CA HIS A 16 -34.15 12.92 -18.97
C HIS A 16 -33.28 12.94 -17.73
N GLU A 17 -33.67 12.13 -16.73
CA GLU A 17 -32.70 11.62 -15.75
C GLU A 17 -31.64 10.89 -16.59
N ALA A 18 -30.59 11.63 -16.94
CA ALA A 18 -29.35 11.03 -17.39
C ALA A 18 -28.96 10.08 -16.28
N ALA A 19 -29.17 8.78 -16.51
CA ALA A 19 -28.67 7.74 -15.63
C ALA A 19 -27.20 8.08 -15.35
N ALA A 20 -26.94 8.57 -14.14
CA ALA A 20 -25.60 8.94 -13.74
C ALA A 20 -24.78 7.67 -13.87
N ASP A 21 -23.85 7.65 -14.83
CA ASP A 21 -22.93 6.54 -14.98
C ASP A 21 -22.31 6.29 -13.61
N PRO A 22 -22.54 5.12 -12.97
CA PRO A 22 -22.04 4.84 -11.64
C PRO A 22 -20.50 4.83 -11.60
N ASN A 23 -19.82 4.85 -12.75
CA ASN A 23 -18.37 5.00 -12.87
C ASN A 23 -17.89 6.45 -13.06
N ARG A 24 -18.78 7.47 -13.12
CA ARG A 24 -18.33 8.86 -13.25
C ARG A 24 -17.75 9.37 -11.94
N GLN A 25 -16.43 9.35 -11.85
CA GLN A 25 -15.70 10.03 -10.79
C GLN A 25 -15.79 11.54 -10.95
N PHE A 26 -16.44 12.19 -9.98
CA PHE A 26 -16.36 13.64 -9.83
C PHE A 26 -14.94 14.03 -9.40
N PRO A 27 -14.40 15.16 -9.91
CA PRO A 27 -13.09 15.64 -9.48
C PRO A 27 -13.02 15.75 -7.94
N SER A 28 -11.98 15.17 -7.34
CA SER A 28 -11.70 15.36 -5.91
C SER A 28 -11.49 16.84 -5.63
N PRO A 29 -12.06 17.43 -4.56
CA PRO A 29 -11.65 18.75 -4.11
C PRO A 29 -10.18 18.72 -3.65
N PRO A 30 -9.48 19.86 -3.61
CA PRO A 30 -8.19 19.94 -2.94
C PRO A 30 -8.36 19.58 -1.46
N CYS A 31 -7.35 18.94 -0.87
CA CYS A 31 -7.42 18.59 0.55
C CYS A 31 -7.30 19.85 1.44
N ALA A 32 -7.60 19.73 2.73
CA ALA A 32 -7.53 20.83 3.68
C ALA A 32 -6.13 21.49 3.79
N ASN A 33 -5.07 20.75 3.43
CA ASN A 33 -3.69 21.27 3.39
C ASN A 33 -3.31 21.91 2.03
N GLY A 34 -4.26 22.09 1.12
CA GLY A 34 -4.03 22.73 -0.18
C GLY A 34 -3.34 21.85 -1.22
N HIS A 35 -3.22 20.54 -0.98
CA HIS A 35 -2.67 19.62 -1.97
C HIS A 35 -3.62 19.45 -3.17
N ARG A 36 -3.03 19.21 -4.35
CA ARG A 36 -3.75 19.08 -5.62
C ARG A 36 -4.73 17.90 -5.57
N SER A 37 -5.85 18.05 -6.27
CA SER A 37 -6.85 16.99 -6.43
C SER A 37 -6.30 15.73 -7.11
N THR A 38 -5.26 15.88 -7.95
CA THR A 38 -4.61 14.78 -8.68
C THR A 38 -3.90 13.77 -7.79
N ILE A 39 -3.65 14.10 -6.52
CA ILE A 39 -3.03 13.21 -5.53
C ILE A 39 -4.03 12.80 -4.43
N SER A 40 -5.32 12.92 -4.72
CA SER A 40 -6.38 12.57 -3.79
C SER A 40 -7.51 11.81 -4.47
N LEU A 41 -8.08 10.82 -3.77
CA LEU A 41 -9.21 10.05 -4.24
C LEU A 41 -10.40 10.23 -3.30
N ARG A 42 -11.61 10.24 -3.88
CA ARG A 42 -12.84 10.22 -3.08
C ARG A 42 -13.08 8.81 -2.54
N THR A 43 -13.58 8.75 -1.32
CA THR A 43 -14.10 7.51 -0.73
C THR A 43 -15.62 7.47 -0.86
N ASP A 44 -16.20 6.27 -0.84
CA ASP A 44 -17.64 6.06 -0.94
C ASP A 44 -18.38 6.66 0.29
N GLN A 45 -17.67 6.84 1.40
CA GLN A 45 -18.16 7.53 2.60
C GLN A 45 -18.25 9.06 2.45
N GLY A 46 -18.03 9.61 1.26
CA GLY A 46 -18.10 11.05 0.97
C GLY A 46 -16.85 11.84 1.38
N GLY A 47 -15.78 11.15 1.78
CA GLY A 47 -14.49 11.74 2.15
C GLY A 47 -13.54 11.88 0.97
N THR A 48 -12.36 12.45 1.22
CA THR A 48 -11.26 12.50 0.25
C THR A 48 -9.97 12.05 0.94
N PHE A 49 -9.36 10.99 0.42
CA PHE A 49 -8.08 10.47 0.86
C PHE A 49 -6.95 11.14 0.08
N CYS A 50 -6.09 11.89 0.77
CA CYS A 50 -4.95 12.56 0.16
C CYS A 50 -3.66 11.76 0.40
N PHE A 51 -3.05 11.23 -0.67
CA PHE A 51 -1.87 10.38 -0.56
C PHE A 51 -0.64 11.11 -0.03
N LEU A 52 -0.50 12.41 -0.31
CA LEU A 52 0.60 13.19 0.23
C LEU A 52 0.42 13.48 1.73
N CYS A 53 -0.80 13.75 2.19
CA CYS A 53 -1.08 13.87 3.62
C CYS A 53 -0.80 12.55 4.35
N PHE A 54 -1.27 11.44 3.77
CA PHE A 54 -0.99 10.10 4.29
C PHE A 54 0.52 9.84 4.36
N SER A 55 1.24 10.06 3.25
CA SER A 55 2.68 9.89 3.16
C SER A 55 3.42 10.66 4.25
N ASN A 56 3.11 11.94 4.43
CA ASN A 56 3.76 12.77 5.44
C ASN A 56 3.47 12.28 6.87
N LEU A 57 2.24 11.82 7.13
CA LEU A 57 1.83 11.33 8.44
C LEU A 57 2.54 10.02 8.81
N VAL A 58 2.54 9.04 7.89
CA VAL A 58 3.14 7.72 8.15
C VAL A 58 4.66 7.73 8.03
N SER A 59 5.24 8.77 7.44
CA SER A 59 6.70 8.93 7.35
C SER A 59 7.32 9.76 8.48
N ASP A 60 6.51 10.30 9.39
CA ASP A 60 7.01 11.07 10.53
C ASP A 60 6.94 10.25 11.82
N SER A 61 8.08 9.73 12.24
CA SER A 61 8.21 8.91 13.46
C SER A 61 7.91 9.67 14.77
N ARG A 62 7.74 11.00 14.71
CA ARG A 62 7.38 11.84 15.87
C ARG A 62 5.86 11.91 16.07
N VAL A 63 5.08 11.51 15.06
CA VAL A 63 3.63 11.51 15.13
C VAL A 63 3.17 10.41 16.10
N PRO A 64 2.19 10.68 16.98
CA PRO A 64 1.58 9.65 17.82
C PRO A 64 1.08 8.44 17.02
N THR A 65 1.44 7.23 17.47
CA THR A 65 1.10 5.97 16.78
C THR A 65 -0.40 5.78 16.56
N VAL A 66 -1.24 6.34 17.43
CA VAL A 66 -2.71 6.35 17.25
C VAL A 66 -3.15 7.01 15.94
N HIS A 67 -2.48 8.08 15.50
CA HIS A 67 -2.81 8.75 14.24
C HIS A 67 -2.31 7.94 13.03
N VAL A 68 -1.15 7.30 13.15
CA VAL A 68 -0.62 6.41 12.11
C VAL A 68 -1.53 5.20 11.94
N SER A 69 -1.88 4.53 13.04
CA SER A 69 -2.82 3.40 13.01
C SER A 69 -4.19 3.81 12.48
N TYR A 70 -4.70 4.98 12.87
CA TYR A 70 -5.98 5.46 12.33
C TYR A 70 -5.90 5.69 10.81
N ALA A 71 -4.82 6.30 10.31
CA ALA A 71 -4.65 6.55 8.89
C ALA A 71 -4.48 5.26 8.08
N LEU A 72 -3.74 4.28 8.59
CA LEU A 72 -3.64 2.95 7.99
C LEU A 72 -4.99 2.25 7.95
N HIS A 73 -5.76 2.33 9.04
CA HIS A 73 -7.11 1.79 9.09
C HIS A 73 -8.05 2.47 8.08
N GLN A 74 -8.00 3.80 7.95
CA GLN A 74 -8.78 4.52 6.94
C GLN A 74 -8.39 4.12 5.52
N LEU A 75 -7.09 3.91 5.26
CA LEU A 75 -6.63 3.37 3.97
C LEU A 75 -7.18 1.96 3.75
N SER A 76 -7.12 1.07 4.74
CA SER A 76 -7.67 -0.29 4.64
C SER A 76 -9.17 -0.31 4.32
N ILE A 77 -9.95 0.58 4.93
CA ILE A 77 -11.37 0.74 4.61
C ILE A 77 -11.52 1.18 3.15
N ALA A 78 -10.80 2.23 2.72
CA ALA A 78 -10.88 2.73 1.36
C ALA A 78 -10.44 1.69 0.32
N LEU A 79 -9.43 0.87 0.61
CA LEU A 79 -9.00 -0.24 -0.27
C LEU A 79 -10.06 -1.33 -0.42
N SER A 80 -11.02 -1.43 0.50
CA SER A 80 -12.15 -2.35 0.40
C SER A 80 -13.23 -1.85 -0.58
N GLU A 81 -13.18 -0.57 -0.97
CA GLU A 81 -14.08 0.03 -1.97
C GLU A 81 -13.57 -0.30 -3.40
N PRO A 82 -14.32 -1.03 -4.25
CA PRO A 82 -13.82 -1.50 -5.54
C PRO A 82 -13.38 -0.39 -6.50
N LEU A 83 -14.12 0.73 -6.51
CA LEU A 83 -13.79 1.88 -7.36
C LEU A 83 -12.54 2.61 -6.86
N PHE A 84 -12.39 2.76 -5.54
CA PHE A 84 -11.20 3.35 -4.95
C PHE A 84 -9.96 2.52 -5.29
N LEU A 85 -10.01 1.21 -5.04
CA LEU A 85 -8.89 0.30 -5.29
C LEU A 85 -8.49 0.31 -6.78
N ARG A 86 -9.44 0.18 -7.70
CA ARG A 86 -9.16 0.22 -9.15
C ARG A 86 -8.50 1.53 -9.58
N THR A 87 -8.94 2.65 -8.99
CA THR A 87 -8.42 3.97 -9.34
C THR A 87 -7.03 4.18 -8.76
N LEU A 88 -6.83 3.76 -7.51
CA LEU A 88 -5.53 3.71 -6.88
C LEU A 88 -4.54 2.92 -7.73
N LEU A 89 -4.88 1.68 -8.09
CA LEU A 89 -4.01 0.78 -8.88
C LEU A 89 -3.64 1.38 -10.23
N SER A 90 -4.56 2.08 -10.89
CA SER A 90 -4.30 2.64 -12.22
C SER A 90 -3.51 3.96 -12.22
N ALA A 91 -3.54 4.76 -11.15
CA ALA A 91 -3.00 6.12 -11.19
C ALA A 91 -2.15 6.56 -9.97
N HIS A 92 -2.29 5.90 -8.81
CA HIS A 92 -1.75 6.44 -7.55
C HIS A 92 -0.94 5.44 -6.71
N VAL A 93 -0.93 4.16 -7.08
CA VAL A 93 -0.41 3.11 -6.21
C VAL A 93 1.07 3.27 -5.87
N HIS A 94 1.89 3.80 -6.78
CA HIS A 94 3.31 4.07 -6.52
C HIS A 94 3.55 5.13 -5.43
N PHE A 95 2.57 5.98 -5.10
CA PHE A 95 2.69 6.91 -3.97
C PHE A 95 2.70 6.20 -2.61
N LEU A 96 2.29 4.94 -2.54
CA LEU A 96 2.22 4.17 -1.29
C LEU A 96 3.49 3.37 -1.00
N VAL A 97 4.31 3.07 -2.02
CA VAL A 97 5.46 2.18 -1.84
C VAL A 97 6.45 2.75 -0.83
N SER A 98 6.98 3.95 -1.07
CA SER A 98 7.98 4.54 -0.19
C SER A 98 7.47 4.81 1.23
N PRO A 99 6.26 5.39 1.43
CA PRO A 99 5.77 5.68 2.77
C PRO A 99 5.49 4.43 3.59
N LEU A 100 4.97 3.35 2.98
CA LEU A 100 4.69 2.11 3.70
C LEU A 100 5.98 1.38 4.11
N VAL A 101 6.97 1.29 3.22
CA VAL A 101 8.28 0.69 3.56
C VAL A 101 9.00 1.52 4.63
N HIS A 102 8.91 2.85 4.54
CA HIS A 102 9.49 3.73 5.56
C HIS A 102 8.80 3.57 6.91
N ALA A 103 7.47 3.54 6.94
CA ALA A 103 6.72 3.32 8.17
C ALA A 103 7.08 1.97 8.82
N LEU A 104 7.15 0.90 8.02
CA LEU A 104 7.53 -0.44 8.48
C LEU A 104 8.92 -0.51 9.11
N SER A 105 9.87 0.28 8.58
CA SER A 105 11.24 0.37 9.09
C SER A 105 11.42 1.40 10.21
N SER A 106 10.40 2.21 10.51
CA SER A 106 10.49 3.32 11.48
C SER A 106 9.76 3.04 12.79
N PHE A 107 8.57 2.45 12.75
CA PHE A 107 7.76 2.21 13.94
C PHE A 107 8.08 0.85 14.58
N ASP A 108 8.36 0.85 15.88
CA ASP A 108 8.48 -0.35 16.72
C ASP A 108 7.13 -0.68 17.38
N ASP A 109 6.09 -0.86 16.56
CA ASP A 109 4.72 -1.16 16.98
C ASP A 109 4.17 -2.29 16.12
N ALA A 110 3.97 -3.47 16.74
CA ALA A 110 3.58 -4.68 16.02
C ALA A 110 2.19 -4.56 15.37
N PRO A 111 1.13 -4.03 16.02
CA PRO A 111 -0.15 -3.76 15.36
C PRO A 111 -0.04 -2.85 14.13
N ILE A 112 0.81 -1.83 14.15
CA ILE A 112 1.06 -0.97 13.00
C ILE A 112 1.78 -1.74 11.90
N ALA A 113 2.82 -2.52 12.24
CA ALA A 113 3.53 -3.34 11.28
C ALA A 113 2.61 -4.33 10.58
N ILE A 114 1.72 -4.99 11.32
CA ILE A 114 0.72 -5.92 10.76
C ILE A 114 -0.20 -5.20 9.77
N GLN A 115 -0.77 -4.05 10.15
CA GLN A 115 -1.61 -3.27 9.23
C GLN A 115 -0.88 -2.88 7.95
N ILE A 116 0.39 -2.49 8.05
CA ILE A 116 1.21 -2.15 6.87
C ILE A 116 1.42 -3.40 6.00
N MET A 117 1.78 -4.53 6.59
CA MET A 117 2.00 -5.78 5.86
C MET A 117 0.73 -6.29 5.17
N ASP A 118 -0.43 -6.18 5.82
CA ASP A 118 -1.73 -6.54 5.23
C ASP A 118 -2.05 -5.66 4.02
N ILE A 119 -1.82 -4.34 4.13
CA ILE A 119 -2.00 -3.40 3.02
C ILE A 119 -1.05 -3.72 1.87
N ILE A 120 0.25 -3.95 2.15
CA ILE A 120 1.24 -4.31 1.13
C ILE A 120 0.81 -5.61 0.43
N SER A 121 0.42 -6.63 1.18
CA SER A 121 0.00 -7.93 0.63
C SER A 121 -1.27 -7.82 -0.23
N LEU A 122 -2.24 -7.01 0.20
CA LEU A 122 -3.44 -6.71 -0.59
C LEU A 122 -3.08 -6.02 -1.91
N LEU A 123 -2.22 -5.01 -1.86
CA LEU A 123 -1.79 -4.28 -3.05
C LEU A 123 -1.01 -5.18 -4.02
N CYS A 124 -0.13 -6.05 -3.52
CA CYS A 124 0.67 -6.96 -4.36
C CYS A 124 -0.13 -8.14 -4.93
N SER A 125 -1.24 -8.53 -4.31
CA SER A 125 -2.08 -9.65 -4.79
C SER A 125 -3.09 -9.22 -5.85
N ALA A 126 -3.43 -7.93 -5.91
CA ALA A 126 -4.36 -7.37 -6.89
C ALA A 126 -3.87 -7.59 -8.33
N GLU A 127 -4.76 -8.02 -9.23
CA GLU A 127 -4.41 -8.42 -10.60
C GLU A 127 -3.79 -7.31 -11.46
N GLN A 128 -4.14 -6.05 -11.20
CA GLN A 128 -3.67 -4.88 -11.95
C GLN A 128 -2.47 -4.20 -11.28
N SER A 129 -1.91 -4.81 -10.23
CA SER A 129 -0.80 -4.24 -9.50
C SER A 129 0.53 -4.40 -10.22
N SER A 130 1.31 -3.33 -10.27
CA SER A 130 2.65 -3.28 -10.88
C SER A 130 3.71 -2.80 -9.88
N ILE A 131 3.47 -2.99 -8.58
CA ILE A 131 4.32 -2.44 -7.50
C ILE A 131 4.90 -3.49 -6.56
N GLY A 132 4.60 -4.78 -6.79
CA GLY A 132 5.13 -5.83 -5.94
C GLY A 132 6.66 -5.90 -6.03
N GLU A 133 7.20 -5.73 -7.23
CA GLU A 133 8.65 -5.68 -7.43
C GLU A 133 9.28 -4.42 -6.79
N ASP A 134 8.59 -3.27 -6.85
CA ASP A 134 9.05 -2.04 -6.18
C ASP A 134 9.15 -2.21 -4.66
N PHE A 135 8.23 -2.96 -4.04
CA PHE A 135 8.30 -3.30 -2.62
C PHE A 135 9.46 -4.25 -2.32
N VAL A 136 9.62 -5.32 -3.10
CA VAL A 136 10.72 -6.28 -2.98
C VAL A 136 12.08 -5.57 -3.07
N GLU A 137 12.25 -4.69 -4.06
CA GLU A 137 13.48 -3.92 -4.25
C GLU A 137 13.78 -3.07 -3.02
N ARG A 138 12.81 -2.28 -2.53
CA ARG A 138 13.04 -1.35 -1.41
C ARG A 138 13.24 -2.06 -0.07
N ILE A 139 12.50 -3.13 0.18
CA ILE A 139 12.63 -3.92 1.40
C ILE A 139 13.97 -4.64 1.41
N SER A 140 14.37 -5.26 0.30
CA SER A 140 15.67 -5.94 0.19
C SER A 140 16.85 -4.97 0.38
N VAL A 141 16.78 -3.77 -0.18
CA VAL A 141 17.78 -2.71 0.06
C VAL A 141 17.89 -2.37 1.54
N GLN A 142 16.76 -2.22 2.24
CA GLN A 142 16.81 -1.92 3.67
C GLN A 142 17.38 -3.06 4.50
N LEU A 143 16.96 -4.30 4.24
CA LEU A 143 17.49 -5.48 4.92
C LEU A 143 19.00 -5.63 4.69
N SER A 144 19.47 -5.40 3.47
CA SER A 144 20.88 -5.50 3.09
C SER A 144 21.76 -4.41 3.71
N SER A 145 21.18 -3.27 4.08
CA SER A 145 21.92 -2.15 4.67
C SER A 145 22.36 -2.40 6.12
N GLY A 146 21.73 -3.35 6.82
CA GLY A 146 21.94 -3.57 8.25
C GLY A 146 21.47 -2.42 9.16
N ALA A 147 20.85 -1.37 8.62
CA ALA A 147 20.56 -0.12 9.35
C ALA A 147 19.60 -0.30 10.54
N LEU A 148 18.80 -1.36 10.56
CA LEU A 148 17.83 -1.63 11.61
C LEU A 148 18.39 -2.46 12.78
N GLY A 149 19.65 -2.90 12.70
CA GLY A 149 20.40 -3.50 13.81
C GLY A 149 19.70 -4.68 14.50
N TRP A 150 19.02 -5.53 13.73
CA TRP A 150 18.27 -6.69 14.24
C TRP A 150 17.23 -6.33 15.32
N SER A 151 16.63 -5.14 15.21
CA SER A 151 15.49 -4.74 16.03
C SER A 151 14.20 -5.43 15.60
N ARG A 152 13.12 -5.24 16.38
CA ARG A 152 11.76 -5.66 15.97
C ARG A 152 11.33 -5.10 14.61
N ARG A 153 11.84 -3.92 14.22
CA ARG A 153 11.61 -3.34 12.89
C ARG A 153 12.26 -4.19 11.79
N GLN A 154 13.47 -4.71 12.04
CA GLN A 154 14.11 -5.68 11.15
C GLN A 154 13.28 -6.96 11.06
N LEU A 155 12.75 -7.45 12.18
CA LEU A 155 11.88 -8.62 12.21
C LEU A 155 10.63 -8.43 11.34
N HIS A 156 9.93 -7.31 11.48
CA HIS A 156 8.75 -7.00 10.66
C HIS A 156 9.11 -6.85 9.17
N MET A 157 10.26 -6.26 8.85
CA MET A 157 10.75 -6.16 7.48
C MET A 157 11.08 -7.55 6.88
N LEU A 158 11.71 -8.44 7.66
CA LEU A 158 12.01 -9.81 7.25
C LEU A 158 10.73 -10.59 6.98
N HIS A 159 9.75 -10.49 7.88
CA HIS A 159 8.47 -11.15 7.73
C HIS A 159 7.73 -10.68 6.47
N CYS A 160 7.63 -9.36 6.28
CA CYS A 160 7.03 -8.76 5.09
C CYS A 160 7.72 -9.24 3.81
N PHE A 161 9.07 -9.25 3.81
CA PHE A 161 9.85 -9.75 2.69
C PHE A 161 9.53 -11.22 2.39
N GLY A 162 9.56 -12.10 3.39
CA GLY A 162 9.26 -13.52 3.21
C GLY A 162 7.83 -13.79 2.70
N VAL A 163 6.85 -12.99 3.12
CA VAL A 163 5.48 -13.04 2.58
C VAL A 163 5.44 -12.65 1.11
N LEU A 164 6.10 -11.56 0.72
CA LEU A 164 6.20 -11.14 -0.68
C LEU A 164 6.89 -12.18 -1.54
N MET A 165 7.90 -12.88 -1.00
CA MET A 165 8.59 -13.97 -1.69
C MET A 165 7.69 -15.18 -1.99
N GLY A 166 6.53 -15.28 -1.33
CA GLY A 166 5.52 -16.31 -1.60
C GLY A 166 4.58 -15.96 -2.75
N ASN A 167 4.65 -14.76 -3.33
CA ASN A 167 3.77 -14.35 -4.41
C ASN A 167 4.32 -14.78 -5.77
N GLU A 168 3.71 -15.82 -6.35
CA GLU A 168 4.11 -16.41 -7.65
C GLU A 168 4.04 -15.42 -8.83
N LYS A 169 3.32 -14.31 -8.69
CA LYS A 169 3.22 -13.28 -9.74
C LYS A 169 4.46 -12.38 -9.83
N LEU A 170 5.30 -12.36 -8.80
CA LEU A 170 6.41 -11.43 -8.70
C LEU A 170 7.71 -12.10 -9.14
N ASP A 171 8.45 -11.45 -10.04
CA ASP A 171 9.84 -11.82 -10.32
C ASP A 171 10.76 -11.26 -9.23
N ILE A 172 10.76 -11.92 -8.07
CA ILE A 172 11.50 -11.45 -6.90
C ILE A 172 13.00 -11.39 -7.16
N ASN A 173 13.55 -12.37 -7.87
CA ASN A 173 14.99 -12.55 -7.92
C ASN A 173 15.68 -11.53 -8.84
N SER A 174 15.02 -11.04 -9.89
CA SER A 174 15.58 -9.98 -10.74
C SER A 174 15.58 -8.60 -10.06
N HIS A 175 14.72 -8.41 -9.05
CA HIS A 175 14.54 -7.13 -8.36
C HIS A 175 15.33 -6.99 -7.05
N ILE A 176 16.07 -8.01 -6.63
CA ILE A 176 17.04 -7.91 -5.52
C ILE A 176 18.39 -7.45 -6.08
N LYS A 177 18.72 -6.17 -5.85
CA LYS A 177 19.95 -5.54 -6.40
C LYS A 177 21.24 -6.15 -5.87
N ASP A 178 21.32 -6.38 -4.56
CA ASP A 178 22.52 -6.87 -3.88
C ASP A 178 22.22 -8.12 -3.08
N LYS A 179 22.18 -9.25 -3.80
CA LYS A 179 21.92 -10.57 -3.23
C LYS A 179 23.00 -11.01 -2.25
N GLU A 180 24.25 -10.64 -2.51
CA GLU A 180 25.39 -11.01 -1.67
C GLU A 180 25.29 -10.31 -0.32
N SER A 181 25.13 -8.98 -0.30
CA SER A 181 24.96 -8.23 0.96
C SER A 181 23.74 -8.70 1.73
N LEU A 182 22.62 -8.98 1.04
CA LEU A 182 21.42 -9.51 1.69
C LEU A 182 21.72 -10.84 2.40
N VAL A 183 22.35 -11.80 1.71
CA VAL A 183 22.68 -13.12 2.28
C VAL A 183 23.69 -12.99 3.41
N CYS A 184 24.74 -12.17 3.25
CA CYS A 184 25.71 -11.91 4.31
C CYS A 184 25.03 -11.37 5.57
N GLN A 185 24.17 -10.35 5.43
CA GLN A 185 23.40 -9.82 6.56
C GLN A 185 22.54 -10.92 7.20
N LEU A 186 21.76 -11.68 6.42
CA LEU A 186 20.93 -12.76 6.96
C LEU A 186 21.76 -13.80 7.74
N VAL A 187 22.90 -14.23 7.20
CA VAL A 187 23.79 -15.20 7.87
C VAL A 187 24.41 -14.62 9.15
N GLU A 188 24.80 -13.35 9.14
CA GLU A 188 25.27 -12.65 10.35
C GLU A 188 24.18 -12.62 11.43
N GLY A 189 22.93 -12.34 11.05
CA GLY A 189 21.79 -12.32 11.97
C GLY A 189 21.49 -13.67 12.63
N LEU A 190 21.86 -14.79 12.01
CA LEU A 190 21.71 -16.13 12.62
C LEU A 190 22.58 -16.33 13.87
N GLN A 191 23.61 -15.51 14.07
CA GLN A 191 24.46 -15.58 15.25
C GLN A 191 23.80 -14.99 16.50
N LEU A 192 22.65 -14.31 16.34
CA LEU A 192 21.94 -13.67 17.44
C LEU A 192 21.17 -14.66 18.30
N PRO A 193 21.04 -14.39 19.61
CA PRO A 193 20.33 -15.28 20.53
C PRO A 193 18.80 -15.29 20.33
N SER A 194 18.23 -14.39 19.53
CA SER A 194 16.77 -14.29 19.34
C SER A 194 16.24 -15.41 18.42
N GLU A 195 15.44 -16.32 18.98
CA GLU A 195 14.76 -17.38 18.22
C GLU A 195 13.77 -16.83 17.20
N GLU A 196 13.06 -15.75 17.53
CA GLU A 196 12.08 -15.12 16.65
C GLU A 196 12.74 -14.56 15.38
N ILE A 197 13.83 -13.82 15.55
CA ILE A 197 14.61 -13.27 14.43
C ILE A 197 15.25 -14.40 13.62
N ARG A 198 15.82 -15.42 14.28
CA ARG A 198 16.38 -16.58 13.58
C ARG A 198 15.33 -17.31 12.76
N GLY A 199 14.11 -17.47 13.28
CA GLY A 199 12.99 -18.07 12.57
C GLY A 199 12.67 -17.33 11.27
N GLU A 200 12.53 -16.00 11.34
CA GLU A 200 12.26 -15.18 10.15
C GLU A 200 13.44 -15.17 9.15
N ILE A 201 14.68 -15.14 9.63
CA ILE A 201 15.86 -15.26 8.76
C ILE A 201 15.85 -16.60 8.02
N LEU A 202 15.64 -17.71 8.73
CA LEU A 202 15.60 -19.03 8.13
C LEU A 202 14.45 -19.16 7.13
N PHE A 203 13.29 -18.56 7.44
CA PHE A 203 12.16 -18.50 6.52
C PHE A 203 12.52 -17.76 5.22
N VAL A 204 13.14 -16.58 5.32
CA VAL A 204 13.60 -15.80 4.15
C VAL A 204 14.67 -16.56 3.37
N LEU A 205 15.69 -17.12 4.03
CA LEU A 205 16.74 -17.90 3.37
C LEU A 205 16.18 -19.12 2.65
N TYR A 206 15.22 -19.82 3.27
CA TYR A 206 14.53 -20.94 2.64
C TYR A 206 13.80 -20.49 1.36
N LYS A 207 12.99 -19.43 1.43
CA LYS A 207 12.28 -18.88 0.27
C LYS A 207 13.26 -18.44 -0.83
N PHE A 208 14.35 -17.79 -0.45
CA PHE A 208 15.38 -17.33 -1.38
C PHE A 208 16.04 -18.52 -2.11
N SER A 209 16.40 -19.56 -1.38
CA SER A 209 16.98 -20.78 -1.96
C SER A 209 16.02 -21.50 -2.90
N ALA A 210 14.72 -21.52 -2.58
CA ALA A 210 13.71 -22.14 -3.42
C ALA A 210 13.58 -21.42 -4.77
N LEU A 211 13.60 -20.08 -4.77
CA LEU A 211 13.57 -19.27 -6.00
C LEU A 211 14.77 -19.56 -6.92
N GLN A 212 15.97 -19.64 -6.35
CA GLN A 212 17.18 -19.97 -7.10
C GLN A 212 17.14 -21.38 -7.71
N PHE A 213 16.58 -22.35 -6.98
CA PHE A 213 16.45 -23.71 -7.49
C PHE A 213 15.47 -23.78 -8.67
N THR A 214 14.37 -23.03 -8.65
CA THR A 214 13.43 -22.97 -9.77
C THR A 214 14.06 -22.35 -11.03
N GLU A 215 14.89 -21.32 -10.90
CA GLU A 215 15.55 -20.69 -12.06
C GLU A 215 16.64 -21.55 -12.68
N GLN A 216 17.32 -22.39 -11.90
CA GLN A 216 18.38 -23.28 -12.40
C GLN A 216 17.86 -24.52 -13.14
N ASN A 217 16.55 -24.82 -13.02
CA ASN A 217 15.91 -25.99 -13.63
C ASN A 217 15.02 -25.64 -14.85
N VAL A 218 15.13 -24.40 -15.36
CA VAL A 218 14.51 -23.93 -16.62
C VAL A 218 15.61 -23.73 -17.67
#